data_AF-A0A212SH20-F1
#
_entry.id   AF-A0A212SH20-F1
#
_cell.length_a   1.000
_cell.length_b   1.000
_cell.length_c   1.000
_cell.angle_alpha   90.00
_cell.angle_beta   90.00
_cell.angle_gamma   90.00
#
_symmetry.space_group_name_H-M   'P 1'
#
loop_
_entity.id
_entity.type
_entity.pdbx_description
1 polymer ?
#
loop_
_entity_poly.entity_id
_entity_poly.type
_entity_poly.pdbx_seq_one_letter_code
_entity_poly.pdbx_strand_id
1 'polypeptide(L)' 'MPEPFPRAARDLLNQMFARNIEAATAVAAIHGRILDDKTVAFAAAQDLSAAAEQLRILALALADYLTPEKSKLN' A
#
# COMPACT_ATOMS: atom_id res chain seq x y z
N MET A 1 -13.77 -29.80 5.43
CA MET A 1 -14.16 -28.40 5.22
C MET A 1 -12.88 -27.63 4.94
N PRO A 2 -12.80 -26.75 3.93
CA PRO A 2 -11.60 -25.91 3.77
C PRO A 2 -11.40 -25.08 5.04
N GLU A 3 -10.17 -25.04 5.55
CA GLU A 3 -9.85 -24.27 6.74
C GLU A 3 -10.11 -22.77 6.49
N PRO A 4 -10.58 -22.03 7.51
CA PRO A 4 -10.77 -20.60 7.37
C PRO A 4 -9.44 -19.93 7.02
N PHE A 5 -9.46 -19.06 6.01
CA PHE A 5 -8.31 -18.27 5.59
C PHE A 5 -7.58 -17.68 6.80
N PRO A 6 -6.26 -17.89 6.95
CA PRO A 6 -5.52 -17.53 8.16
C PRO A 6 -5.79 -16.09 8.58
N ARG A 7 -6.09 -15.88 9.87
CA ARG A 7 -6.41 -14.54 10.40
C ARG A 7 -5.28 -13.54 10.11
N ALA A 8 -4.02 -13.97 10.26
CA ALA A 8 -2.85 -13.16 9.93
C ALA A 8 -2.81 -12.70 8.46
N ALA A 9 -3.18 -13.57 7.51
CA ALA A 9 -3.24 -13.22 6.10
C ALA A 9 -4.34 -12.20 5.81
N ARG A 10 -5.50 -12.37 6.45
CA ARG A 10 -6.63 -11.44 6.34
C ARG A 10 -6.28 -10.07 6.90
N ASP A 11 -5.62 -10.03 8.05
CA ASP A 11 -5.18 -8.79 8.69
C ASP A 11 -4.13 -8.07 7.83
N LEU A 12 -3.20 -8.81 7.21
CA LEU A 12 -2.23 -8.26 6.26
C LEU A 12 -2.91 -7.68 5.02
N LEU A 13 -3.85 -8.40 4.41
CA LEU A 13 -4.61 -7.91 3.26
C LEU A 13 -5.42 -6.65 3.62
N ASN A 14 -6.06 -6.63 4.78
CA ASN A 14 -6.81 -5.45 5.26
C ASN A 14 -5.90 -4.23 5.45
N GLN A 15 -4.71 -4.41 6.02
CA GLN A 15 -3.71 -3.35 6.14
C GLN A 15 -3.26 -2.81 4.78
N MET A 16 -3.06 -3.69 3.80
CA MET A 16 -2.72 -3.29 2.43
C MET A 16 -3.85 -2.52 1.75
N PHE A 17 -5.09 -2.98 1.86
CA PHE A 17 -6.24 -2.27 1.29
C PHE A 17 -6.40 -0.88 1.91
N ALA A 18 -6.29 -0.76 3.23
CA ALA A 18 -6.36 0.53 3.92
C ALA A 18 -5.26 1.49 3.43
N ARG A 19 -4.02 1.00 3.31
CA ARG A 19 -2.87 1.80 2.84
C ARG A 19 -2.97 2.19 1.38
N ASN A 20 -3.50 1.31 0.53
CA ASN A 20 -3.78 1.64 -0.87
C ASN A 20 -4.82 2.75 -1.01
N ILE A 21 -5.88 2.72 -0.18
CA ILE A 21 -6.90 3.78 -0.16
C ILE A 21 -6.27 5.09 0.29
N GLU A 22 -5.51 5.10 1.39
CA GLU A 22 -4.80 6.30 1.88
C GLU A 22 -3.88 6.90 0.81
N ALA A 23 -3.08 6.05 0.14
CA ALA A 23 -2.17 6.49 -0.91
C ALA A 23 -2.93 7.06 -2.12
N ALA A 24 -4.00 6.41 -2.57
CA ALA A 24 -4.82 6.91 -3.67
C ALA A 24 -5.49 8.26 -3.33
N THR A 25 -5.98 8.42 -2.10
CA THR A 25 -6.52 9.69 -1.61
C THR A 25 -5.45 10.78 -1.56
N ALA A 26 -4.25 10.45 -1.06
CA ALA A 26 -3.12 11.39 -1.03
C ALA A 26 -2.72 11.85 -2.43
N VAL A 27 -2.65 10.92 -3.40
CA VAL A 27 -2.37 11.24 -4.80
C VAL A 27 -3.40 12.20 -5.39
N ALA A 28 -4.70 11.94 -5.18
CA ALA A 28 -5.76 12.80 -5.68
C ALA A 28 -5.70 14.22 -5.07
N ALA A 29 -5.44 14.31 -3.76
CA ALA A 29 -5.30 15.59 -3.07
C ALA A 29 -4.07 16.38 -3.55
N ILE A 30 -2.94 15.70 -3.74
CA ILE A 30 -1.72 16.29 -4.27
C ILE A 30 -1.93 16.78 -5.70
N HIS A 31 -2.58 15.98 -6.55
CA HIS A 31 -2.91 16.38 -7.91
C HIS A 31 -3.79 17.65 -7.94
N GLY A 32 -4.81 17.73 -7.08
CA GLY A 32 -5.63 18.93 -6.93
C GLY A 32 -4.79 20.16 -6.54
N ARG A 33 -3.93 20.03 -5.51
CA ARG A 33 -3.03 21.11 -5.08
C ARG A 33 -2.07 21.59 -6.17
N ILE A 34 -1.57 20.69 -7.02
CA ILE A 34 -0.71 21.06 -8.16
C ILE A 34 -1.48 21.84 -9.23
N LEU A 35 -2.74 21.46 -9.47
CA LEU A 35 -3.60 22.18 -10.41
C LEU A 35 -3.89 23.60 -9.92
N ASP A 36 -4.10 23.76 -8.62
CA ASP A 36 -4.35 25.06 -7.98
C ASP A 36 -3.09 25.93 -7.91
N ASP A 37 -1.93 25.33 -7.59
CA ASP A 37 -0.63 26.00 -7.50
C ASP A 37 0.50 25.10 -8.02
N LYS A 38 1.03 25.43 -9.19
CA LYS A 38 2.12 24.66 -9.82
C LYS A 38 3.44 24.75 -9.06
N THR A 39 3.63 25.74 -8.18
CA THR A 39 4.88 25.92 -7.44
C THR A 39 5.08 24.85 -6.35
N VAL A 40 4.00 24.21 -5.89
CA VAL A 40 4.09 23.14 -4.89
C VAL A 40 4.37 21.75 -5.48
N ALA A 41 4.49 21.63 -6.81
CA ALA A 41 4.66 20.35 -7.51
C ALA A 41 5.88 19.55 -7.04
N PHE A 42 6.98 20.22 -6.67
CA PHE A 42 8.18 19.53 -6.20
C PHE A 42 8.00 18.91 -4.81
N ALA A 43 7.41 19.66 -3.87
CA ALA A 43 7.09 19.14 -2.53
C ALA A 43 6.06 18.00 -2.61
N ALA A 44 5.03 18.19 -3.44
CA ALA A 44 4.05 17.16 -3.77
C ALA A 44 4.67 15.86 -4.32
N ALA A 45 5.67 15.96 -5.20
CA ALA A 45 6.36 14.79 -5.74
C ALA A 45 7.17 14.02 -4.68
N GLN A 46 7.72 14.72 -3.68
CA GLN A 46 8.39 14.08 -2.54
C GLN A 46 7.40 13.31 -1.67
N ASP A 47 6.25 13.92 -1.35
CA ASP A 47 5.19 13.27 -0.57
C ASP A 47 4.66 12.00 -1.27
N LEU A 48 4.45 12.08 -2.59
CA LEU A 48 4.07 10.94 -3.43
C LEU A 48 5.12 9.81 -3.40
N SER A 49 6.40 10.17 -3.46
CA SER A 49 7.48 9.19 -3.46
C SER A 49 7.57 8.44 -2.12
N ALA A 50 7.37 9.15 -1.01
CA ALA A 50 7.32 8.53 0.33
C ALA A 50 6.12 7.57 0.47
N ALA A 51 4.94 7.96 -0.01
CA ALA A 51 3.76 7.10 -0.01
C ALA A 51 3.96 5.84 -0.87
N ALA A 52 4.56 6.00 -2.07
CA ALA A 52 4.86 4.88 -2.96
C ALA A 52 5.85 3.88 -2.33
N GLU A 53 6.85 4.37 -1.60
CA GLU A 53 7.82 3.50 -0.90
C GLU A 53 7.16 2.67 0.20
N GLN A 54 6.25 3.26 0.99
CA GLN A 54 5.49 2.52 2.01
C GLN A 54 4.62 1.42 1.40
N LEU A 55 3.97 1.70 0.26
CA LEU A 55 3.21 0.69 -0.49
C LEU A 55 4.12 -0.44 -1.01
N ARG A 56 5.30 -0.11 -1.51
CA ARG A 56 6.29 -1.09 -1.98
C ARG A 56 6.71 -2.04 -0.86
N ILE A 57 6.98 -1.52 0.34
CA ILE A 57 7.34 -2.33 1.51
C ILE A 57 6.22 -3.31 1.88
N LEU A 58 4.96 -2.86 1.89
CA LEU A 58 3.81 -3.72 2.20
C LEU A 58 3.57 -4.78 1.12
N ALA A 59 3.72 -4.41 -0.15
CA ALA A 59 3.60 -5.36 -1.26
C ALA A 59 4.68 -6.45 -1.19
N LEU A 60 5.92 -6.09 -0.80
CA LEU A 60 6.99 -7.05 -0.56
C LEU A 60 6.71 -7.95 0.65
N ALA A 61 6.17 -7.40 1.75
CA ALA A 61 5.77 -8.19 2.90
C ALA A 61 4.66 -9.19 2.56
N LEU A 62 3.71 -8.83 1.69
CA LEU A 62 2.71 -9.75 1.17
C LEU A 62 3.33 -10.81 0.24
N ALA A 63 4.18 -10.40 -0.70
CA ALA A 63 4.84 -11.34 -1.59
C ALA A 63 5.65 -12.38 -0.79
N ASP A 64 6.37 -11.92 0.24
CA ASP A 64 7.11 -12.75 1.19
C ASP A 64 6.19 -13.70 1.96
N TYR A 65 5.05 -13.21 2.47
CA TYR A 65 4.04 -14.05 3.13
C TYR A 65 3.49 -15.15 2.21
N LEU A 66 3.28 -14.83 0.93
CA LEU A 66 2.77 -15.75 -0.08
C LEU A 66 3.86 -16.67 -0.66
N THR A 67 5.13 -16.49 -0.32
CA THR A 67 6.19 -17.37 -0.85
C THR A 67 5.96 -18.82 -0.41
N PRO A 68 6.15 -19.79 -1.32
CA PRO A 68 5.89 -21.21 -1.04
C PRO A 68 6.65 -21.75 0.18
N GLU A 69 7.82 -21.19 0.49
CA GLU A 69 8.67 -21.61 1.60
C GLU A 69 8.16 -21.13 2.97
N LYS A 70 7.43 -20.00 3.02
CA LYS A 70 6.76 -19.47 4.22
C LYS A 70 5.31 -19.90 4.33
N SER A 71 4.72 -20.31 3.23
CA SER A 71 3.40 -20.94 3.15
C SER A 71 3.45 -22.33 3.79
N LYS A 72 3.47 -22.40 5.12
CA LYS A 72 3.09 -23.61 5.88
C LYS A 72 1.59 -23.93 5.76
N LEU A 73 1.00 -23.71 4.57
CA LEU A 73 -0.27 -24.30 4.17
C LEU A 73 0.05 -25.73 3.70
N ASN A 74 0.41 -26.58 4.67
CA ASN A 74 0.15 -28.02 4.62
C ASN A 74 -1.16 -28.24 5.38
#